data_AF-A0A3M1NM81-F1
#
_entry.id   AF-A0A3M1NM81-F1
#
_cell.length_a   1.000
_cell.length_b   1.000
_cell.length_c   1.000
_cell.angle_alpha   90.00
_cell.angle_beta   90.00
_cell.angle_gamma   90.00
#
_symmetry.space_group_name_H-M   'P 1'
#
loop_
_entity.id
_entity.type
_entity.pdbx_description
1 polymer ?
#
loop_
_entity_poly.entity_id
_entity_poly.type
_entity_poly.pdbx_seq_one_letter_code
_entity_poly.pdbx_strand_id
1 'polypeptide(L)'
;MNKRTILIVDDDAAIQFAFQKTFSSMGFDILTAGDGQQALDKIQETCPDLVFLDVAMPGMDGLDALEQIKTEHPDLPVVIITGYGNMETAIRAMQCGAYDYLTKPLDIEKVRVTAQRALEMREMRRKINVLQQKLEDKSHEGRTILIGKNPRMQEIFKKIGVLSTSPNTTNILILGETGTGKELVARVIHESGPNADEPFVAINCTVLPETLLESELFGHEKGAFTGADRSKPGKFELAGKGTLFLDEVGDMPEALQKKLLRVIQERCFERLGSNQSIPLEARLIAATHHNLSDAVQKGTFREDLYYRLNVVAINLPPLRERKEDIPLLATYFLQKYGERFGKKINQIDPEAMELLMSWDYPGNIRELENLIERAVALERGSVLTRQSFPLEMNSTTEQLPFDVPILTKNFQEAKRRVIDAFEKKYLTRLLEETGGNVSHAARISGLERQSFQRLMKKHNITSSQFRRK
;
A
#
# COMPACT_ATOMS: atom_id res chain seq x y z
N MET A 1 13.72 2.84 -32.86
CA MET A 1 12.41 3.15 -32.24
C MET A 1 11.36 2.56 -33.15
N ASN A 2 10.62 1.53 -32.72
CA ASN A 2 9.47 1.07 -33.50
C ASN A 2 8.47 2.23 -33.56
N LYS A 3 8.06 2.60 -34.77
CA LYS A 3 6.99 3.58 -34.98
C LYS A 3 5.71 3.01 -34.38
N ARG A 4 4.93 3.87 -33.71
CA ARG A 4 3.66 3.45 -33.11
C ARG A 4 2.63 3.22 -34.21
N THR A 5 1.88 2.14 -34.10
CA THR A 5 0.92 1.71 -35.12
C THR A 5 -0.51 1.99 -34.66
N ILE A 6 -1.32 2.66 -35.47
CA ILE A 6 -2.74 2.91 -35.20
C ILE A 6 -3.57 2.13 -36.22
N LEU A 7 -4.54 1.35 -35.73
CA LEU A 7 -5.52 0.67 -36.57
C LEU A 7 -6.80 1.50 -36.64
N ILE A 8 -7.28 1.76 -37.86
CA ILE A 8 -8.54 2.46 -38.12
C ILE A 8 -9.48 1.45 -38.76
N VAL A 9 -10.65 1.27 -38.15
CA VAL A 9 -11.67 0.33 -38.61
C VAL A 9 -12.94 1.12 -38.88
N ASP A 10 -13.24 1.30 -40.16
CA ASP A 10 -14.40 2.05 -40.66
C ASP A 10 -14.65 1.58 -42.11
N ASP A 11 -15.89 1.42 -42.54
CA ASP A 11 -16.22 1.03 -43.91
C ASP A 11 -16.14 2.19 -44.90
N ASP A 12 -16.12 3.44 -44.42
CA ASP A 12 -15.94 4.64 -45.22
C ASP A 12 -14.45 4.90 -45.53
N ALA A 13 -14.09 4.65 -46.79
CA ALA A 13 -12.75 4.91 -47.32
C ALA A 13 -12.31 6.39 -47.17
N ALA A 14 -13.25 7.34 -47.15
CA ALA A 14 -12.92 8.76 -46.95
C ALA A 14 -12.49 9.02 -45.50
N ILE A 15 -13.12 8.37 -44.52
CA ILE A 15 -12.75 8.46 -43.10
C ILE A 15 -11.39 7.81 -42.87
N GLN A 16 -11.18 6.60 -43.41
CA GLN A 16 -9.89 5.94 -43.36
C GLN A 16 -8.78 6.83 -43.94
N PHE A 17 -9.01 7.44 -45.10
CA PHE A 17 -8.04 8.32 -45.76
C PHE A 17 -7.76 9.60 -44.94
N ALA A 18 -8.79 10.20 -44.33
CA ALA A 18 -8.63 11.39 -43.49
C ALA A 18 -7.78 11.09 -42.25
N PHE A 19 -8.04 9.98 -41.57
CA PHE A 19 -7.25 9.51 -40.44
C PHE A 19 -5.83 9.16 -40.87
N GLN A 20 -5.69 8.50 -42.03
CA GLN A 20 -4.39 8.14 -42.59
C GLN A 20 -3.52 9.38 -42.80
N LYS A 21 -4.06 10.42 -43.44
CA LYS A 21 -3.36 11.68 -43.69
C LYS A 21 -2.99 12.39 -42.38
N THR A 22 -3.91 12.42 -41.42
CA THR A 22 -3.74 13.09 -40.12
C THR A 22 -2.61 12.44 -39.32
N PHE A 23 -2.70 11.14 -39.06
CA PHE A 23 -1.73 10.45 -38.20
C PHE A 23 -0.39 10.18 -38.89
N SER A 24 -0.34 10.06 -40.22
CA SER A 24 0.94 9.91 -40.94
C SER A 24 1.79 11.18 -40.80
N SER A 25 1.17 12.35 -40.82
CA SER A 25 1.86 13.63 -40.57
C SER A 25 2.45 13.76 -39.15
N MET A 26 1.94 12.96 -38.21
CA MET A 26 2.42 12.89 -36.83
C MET A 26 3.48 11.79 -36.62
N GLY A 27 3.85 11.06 -37.68
CA GLY A 27 4.88 10.03 -37.66
C GLY A 27 4.41 8.66 -37.18
N PHE A 28 3.10 8.41 -37.15
CA PHE A 28 2.52 7.09 -36.85
C PHE A 28 2.43 6.21 -38.10
N ASP A 29 2.57 4.90 -37.91
CA ASP A 29 2.23 3.91 -38.94
C ASP A 29 0.74 3.56 -38.81
N ILE A 30 0.07 3.35 -39.94
CA ILE A 30 -1.38 3.27 -39.98
C ILE A 30 -1.81 2.01 -40.72
N LEU A 31 -2.67 1.25 -40.06
CA LEU A 31 -3.38 0.13 -40.63
C LEU A 31 -4.85 0.50 -40.76
N THR A 32 -5.50 0.01 -41.80
CA THR A 32 -6.93 0.20 -42.02
C THR A 32 -7.64 -1.14 -42.13
N ALA A 33 -8.89 -1.24 -41.69
CA ALA A 33 -9.73 -2.41 -41.85
C ALA A 33 -11.15 -1.95 -42.21
N GLY A 34 -11.82 -2.67 -43.10
CA GLY A 34 -13.18 -2.32 -43.54
C GLY A 34 -14.29 -2.91 -42.68
N ASP A 35 -13.97 -3.86 -41.79
CA ASP A 35 -14.94 -4.56 -40.96
C ASP A 35 -14.28 -5.09 -39.66
N GLY A 36 -15.10 -5.55 -38.71
CA GLY A 36 -14.63 -6.07 -37.42
C GLY A 36 -13.77 -7.34 -37.52
N GLN A 37 -13.99 -8.20 -38.52
CA GLN A 37 -13.22 -9.44 -38.68
C GLN A 37 -11.79 -9.14 -39.15
N GLN A 38 -11.66 -8.28 -40.17
CA GLN A 38 -10.36 -7.79 -40.64
C GLN A 38 -9.60 -7.04 -39.53
N ALA A 39 -10.32 -6.36 -38.64
CA ALA A 39 -9.71 -5.71 -37.49
C ALA A 39 -9.07 -6.72 -36.53
N LEU A 40 -9.80 -7.79 -36.19
CA LEU A 40 -9.29 -8.87 -35.33
C LEU A 40 -8.06 -9.55 -35.93
N ASP A 41 -8.11 -9.90 -37.23
CA ASP A 41 -7.01 -10.53 -37.94
C ASP A 41 -5.74 -9.64 -37.88
N LYS A 42 -5.88 -8.34 -38.15
CA LYS A 42 -4.77 -7.38 -38.08
C LYS A 42 -4.24 -7.15 -36.67
N ILE A 43 -5.10 -7.20 -35.66
CA ILE A 43 -4.70 -7.09 -34.26
C ILE A 43 -3.82 -8.28 -33.86
N GLN A 44 -4.20 -9.49 -34.29
CA GLN A 44 -3.40 -10.69 -34.03
C GLN A 44 -2.05 -10.67 -34.75
N GLU A 45 -2.00 -10.20 -36.00
CA GLU A 45 -0.75 -10.14 -36.77
C GLU A 45 0.24 -9.06 -36.28
N THR A 46 -0.26 -7.86 -35.96
CA THR A 46 0.60 -6.68 -35.79
C THR A 46 0.54 -6.04 -34.40
N CYS A 47 -0.45 -6.39 -33.56
CA CYS A 47 -0.64 -5.84 -32.22
C CYS A 47 -0.54 -4.29 -32.18
N PRO A 48 -1.48 -3.57 -32.81
CA PRO A 48 -1.43 -2.11 -32.93
C PRO A 48 -1.44 -1.43 -31.56
N ASP A 49 -0.97 -0.18 -31.50
CA ASP A 49 -0.85 0.67 -30.30
C ASP A 49 -2.14 1.39 -29.90
N LEU A 50 -3.08 1.53 -30.83
CA LEU A 50 -4.40 2.13 -30.62
C LEU A 50 -5.35 1.65 -31.73
N VAL A 51 -6.62 1.43 -31.40
CA VAL A 51 -7.68 1.14 -32.38
C VAL A 51 -8.72 2.25 -32.36
N PHE A 52 -9.07 2.77 -33.53
CA PHE A 52 -10.31 3.50 -33.76
C PHE A 52 -11.30 2.57 -34.45
N LEU A 53 -12.49 2.41 -33.90
CA LEU A 53 -13.46 1.41 -34.34
C LEU A 53 -14.84 2.04 -34.52
N ASP A 54 -15.35 2.07 -35.75
CA ASP A 54 -16.73 2.44 -36.01
C ASP A 54 -17.68 1.35 -35.50
N VAL A 55 -18.79 1.77 -34.90
CA VAL A 55 -19.84 0.84 -34.46
C VAL A 55 -20.75 0.44 -35.61
N ALA A 56 -20.96 1.35 -36.57
CA ALA A 56 -21.94 1.16 -37.62
C ALA A 56 -21.28 0.66 -38.93
N MET A 57 -20.78 -0.58 -38.92
CA MET A 57 -20.16 -1.19 -40.10
C MET A 57 -20.94 -2.41 -40.62
N PRO A 58 -20.88 -2.72 -41.93
CA PRO A 58 -21.41 -3.95 -42.49
C PRO A 58 -20.62 -5.17 -42.03
N GLY A 59 -21.33 -6.25 -41.68
CA GLY A 59 -20.71 -7.50 -41.20
C GLY A 59 -20.76 -7.63 -39.68
N MET A 60 -19.61 -7.84 -39.05
CA MET A 60 -19.50 -7.94 -37.59
C MET A 60 -19.73 -6.56 -36.94
N ASP A 61 -20.62 -6.50 -35.95
CA ASP A 61 -20.91 -5.27 -35.20
C ASP A 61 -19.63 -4.80 -34.47
N GLY A 62 -19.37 -3.49 -34.51
CA GLY A 62 -18.21 -2.89 -33.84
C GLY A 62 -18.24 -3.08 -32.32
N LEU A 63 -19.41 -3.26 -31.70
CA LEU A 63 -19.49 -3.61 -30.27
C LEU A 63 -19.06 -5.05 -30.00
N ASP A 64 -19.42 -6.00 -30.86
CA ASP A 64 -19.01 -7.40 -30.72
C ASP A 64 -17.49 -7.52 -30.94
N ALA A 65 -16.96 -6.78 -31.91
CA ALA A 65 -15.52 -6.70 -32.14
C ALA A 65 -14.80 -6.09 -30.93
N LEU A 66 -15.35 -5.04 -30.31
CA LEU A 66 -14.79 -4.45 -29.08
C LEU A 66 -14.70 -5.48 -27.94
N GLU A 67 -15.76 -6.24 -27.70
CA GLU A 67 -15.80 -7.24 -26.63
C GLU A 67 -14.73 -8.33 -26.82
N GLN A 68 -14.57 -8.81 -28.05
CA GLN A 68 -13.55 -9.79 -28.38
C GLN A 68 -12.13 -9.21 -28.24
N ILE A 69 -11.90 -8.00 -28.77
CA ILE A 69 -10.62 -7.29 -28.62
C ILE A 69 -10.26 -7.12 -27.15
N LYS A 70 -11.22 -6.77 -26.30
CA LYS A 70 -10.99 -6.53 -24.87
C LYS A 70 -10.77 -7.81 -24.08
N THR A 71 -11.35 -8.91 -24.54
CA THR A 71 -11.12 -10.23 -23.95
C THR A 71 -9.70 -10.74 -24.25
N GLU A 72 -9.23 -10.59 -25.49
CA GLU A 72 -7.90 -11.07 -25.92
C GLU A 72 -6.78 -10.06 -25.54
N HIS A 73 -7.07 -8.77 -25.61
CA HIS A 73 -6.12 -7.68 -25.39
C HIS A 73 -6.70 -6.59 -24.47
N PRO A 74 -6.84 -6.85 -23.16
CA PRO A 74 -7.49 -5.93 -22.22
C PRO A 74 -6.83 -4.56 -22.14
N ASP A 75 -5.51 -4.49 -22.35
CA ASP A 75 -4.71 -3.27 -22.30
C ASP A 75 -4.65 -2.47 -23.62
N LEU A 76 -5.21 -3.00 -24.72
CA LEU A 76 -5.30 -2.29 -26.00
C LEU A 76 -6.36 -1.18 -25.89
N PRO A 77 -6.00 0.12 -25.95
CA PRO A 77 -7.00 1.17 -25.98
C PRO A 77 -7.78 1.10 -27.30
N VAL A 78 -9.11 1.11 -27.19
CA VAL A 78 -10.04 1.12 -28.32
C VAL A 78 -10.92 2.35 -28.18
N VAL A 79 -10.86 3.26 -29.15
CA VAL A 79 -11.71 4.45 -29.22
C VAL A 79 -12.83 4.17 -30.20
N ILE A 80 -14.06 4.33 -29.73
CA ILE A 80 -15.23 4.00 -30.52
C ILE A 80 -15.68 5.23 -31.32
N ILE A 81 -16.01 5.05 -32.59
CA ILE A 81 -16.58 6.08 -33.46
C ILE A 81 -18.06 5.78 -33.63
N THR A 82 -18.93 6.78 -33.41
CA THR A 82 -20.39 6.60 -33.52
C THR A 82 -21.06 7.72 -34.31
N GLY A 83 -22.19 7.41 -34.96
CA GLY A 83 -23.04 8.41 -35.61
C GLY A 83 -23.78 9.33 -34.63
N TYR A 84 -24.24 10.48 -35.12
CA TYR A 84 -25.00 11.45 -34.34
C TYR A 84 -26.35 10.84 -33.88
N GLY A 85 -26.60 10.78 -32.56
CA GLY A 85 -27.90 10.36 -32.00
C GLY A 85 -27.91 9.12 -31.11
N ASN A 86 -26.81 8.37 -30.97
CA ASN A 86 -26.78 7.09 -30.25
C ASN A 86 -26.01 7.15 -28.92
N MET A 87 -26.54 7.88 -27.93
CA MET A 87 -25.94 7.94 -26.57
C MET A 87 -25.93 6.57 -25.88
N GLU A 88 -26.95 5.73 -26.11
CA GLU A 88 -27.03 4.37 -25.56
C GLU A 88 -25.88 3.48 -26.05
N THR A 89 -25.52 3.60 -27.33
CA THR A 89 -24.40 2.85 -27.93
C THR A 89 -23.06 3.27 -27.34
N ALA A 90 -22.85 4.57 -27.09
CA ALA A 90 -21.64 5.06 -26.43
C ALA A 90 -21.54 4.55 -24.98
N ILE A 91 -22.66 4.52 -24.25
CA ILE A 91 -22.70 3.97 -22.88
C ILE A 91 -22.35 2.47 -22.89
N ARG A 92 -22.94 1.70 -23.81
CA ARG A 92 -22.67 0.26 -23.94
C ARG A 92 -21.22 -0.01 -24.32
N ALA A 93 -20.65 0.76 -25.25
CA ALA A 93 -19.23 0.70 -25.61
C ALA A 93 -18.31 0.91 -24.39
N MET A 94 -18.61 1.90 -23.55
CA MET A 94 -17.83 2.13 -22.32
C MET A 94 -17.95 0.97 -21.33
N GLN A 95 -19.14 0.37 -21.19
CA GLN A 95 -19.34 -0.82 -20.36
C GLN A 95 -18.56 -2.03 -20.87
N CYS A 96 -18.41 -2.17 -22.18
CA CYS A 96 -17.58 -3.21 -22.82
C CYS A 96 -16.07 -2.90 -22.79
N GLY A 97 -15.63 -1.81 -22.15
CA GLY A 97 -14.22 -1.51 -21.93
C GLY A 97 -13.55 -0.64 -23.01
N ALA A 98 -14.34 0.09 -23.81
CA ALA A 98 -13.80 1.16 -24.65
C ALA A 98 -13.02 2.19 -23.81
N TYR A 99 -11.96 2.75 -24.41
CA TYR A 99 -11.17 3.80 -23.78
C TYR A 99 -11.91 5.14 -23.77
N ASP A 100 -12.49 5.50 -24.91
CA ASP A 100 -13.24 6.73 -25.14
C ASP A 100 -14.13 6.55 -26.37
N TYR A 101 -14.99 7.54 -26.67
CA TYR A 101 -15.77 7.57 -27.91
C TYR A 101 -15.75 8.94 -28.58
N LEU A 102 -15.93 8.95 -29.90
CA LEU A 102 -16.00 10.14 -30.74
C LEU A 102 -17.25 10.07 -31.63
N THR A 103 -17.92 11.20 -31.78
CA THR A 103 -19.13 11.30 -32.61
C THR A 103 -18.81 11.86 -34.00
N LYS A 104 -19.43 11.28 -35.04
CA LYS A 104 -19.44 11.84 -36.40
C LYS A 104 -20.38 13.08 -36.42
N PRO A 105 -20.01 14.20 -37.07
CA PRO A 105 -18.79 14.42 -37.86
C PRO A 105 -17.54 14.57 -36.99
N LEU A 106 -16.46 13.92 -37.40
CA LEU A 106 -15.22 13.81 -36.63
C LEU A 106 -14.44 15.14 -36.64
N ASP A 107 -14.18 15.67 -35.45
CA ASP A 107 -13.30 16.81 -35.24
C ASP A 107 -11.84 16.32 -35.14
N ILE A 108 -11.02 16.68 -36.13
CA ILE A 108 -9.61 16.25 -36.25
C ILE A 108 -8.81 16.62 -35.00
N GLU A 109 -9.09 17.76 -34.38
CA GLU A 109 -8.38 18.19 -33.17
C GLU A 109 -8.72 17.28 -31.97
N LYS A 110 -9.99 16.90 -31.83
CA LYS A 110 -10.42 15.94 -30.79
C LYS A 110 -9.83 14.56 -31.03
N VAL A 111 -9.87 14.08 -32.27
CA VAL A 111 -9.27 12.80 -32.68
C VAL A 111 -7.79 12.75 -32.28
N ARG A 112 -7.05 13.83 -32.56
CA ARG A 112 -5.63 13.96 -32.21
C ARG A 112 -5.39 13.91 -30.70
N VAL A 113 -6.16 14.69 -29.93
CA VAL A 113 -6.03 14.75 -28.47
C VAL A 113 -6.36 13.40 -27.83
N THR A 114 -7.45 12.76 -28.26
CA THR A 114 -7.85 11.44 -27.76
C THR A 114 -6.80 10.38 -28.10
N ALA A 115 -6.27 10.37 -29.33
CA ALA A 115 -5.20 9.45 -29.72
C ALA A 115 -3.94 9.62 -28.87
N GLN A 116 -3.50 10.87 -28.64
CA GLN A 116 -2.32 11.14 -27.83
C GLN A 116 -2.50 10.63 -26.40
N ARG A 117 -3.64 10.93 -25.76
CA ARG A 117 -3.94 10.47 -24.39
C ARG A 117 -4.02 8.96 -24.30
N ALA A 118 -4.64 8.30 -25.28
CA ALA A 118 -4.76 6.85 -25.33
C ALA A 118 -3.37 6.17 -25.44
N LEU A 119 -2.51 6.70 -26.32
CA LEU A 119 -1.15 6.20 -26.52
C LEU A 119 -0.26 6.45 -25.29
N GLU A 120 -0.37 7.61 -24.65
CA GLU A 120 0.34 7.92 -23.40
C GLU A 120 -0.07 6.99 -22.27
N MET A 121 -1.37 6.73 -22.11
CA MET A 121 -1.89 5.76 -21.12
C MET A 121 -1.32 4.36 -21.37
N ARG A 122 -1.34 3.90 -22.63
CA ARG A 122 -0.80 2.58 -22.99
C ARG A 122 0.70 2.51 -22.74
N GLU A 123 1.45 3.56 -23.04
CA GLU A 123 2.87 3.62 -22.76
C GLU A 123 3.15 3.58 -21.26
N MET A 124 2.34 4.27 -20.45
CA MET A 124 2.44 4.24 -19.00
C MET A 124 2.15 2.84 -18.44
N ARG A 125 1.11 2.16 -18.92
CA ARG A 125 0.80 0.77 -18.54
C ARG A 125 1.87 -0.22 -18.99
N ARG A 126 2.35 -0.11 -20.24
CA ARG A 126 3.48 -0.92 -20.71
C ARG A 126 4.74 -0.67 -19.90
N LYS A 127 5.04 0.57 -19.50
CA LYS A 127 6.17 0.86 -18.60
C LYS A 127 5.97 0.22 -17.24
N ILE A 128 4.75 0.23 -16.69
CA ILE A 128 4.44 -0.48 -15.44
C ILE A 128 4.65 -1.99 -15.61
N ASN A 129 4.07 -2.59 -16.65
CA ASN A 129 4.19 -4.04 -16.91
C ASN A 129 5.63 -4.45 -17.24
N VAL A 130 6.40 -3.63 -17.96
CA VAL A 130 7.83 -3.88 -18.25
C VAL A 130 8.70 -3.64 -17.02
N LEU A 131 8.32 -2.73 -16.11
CA LEU A 131 9.01 -2.58 -14.83
C LEU A 131 8.69 -3.75 -13.90
N GLN A 132 7.46 -4.27 -13.92
CA GLN A 132 7.04 -5.49 -13.23
C GLN A 132 7.73 -6.73 -13.82
N GLN A 133 7.77 -6.88 -15.15
CA GLN A 133 8.51 -7.96 -15.81
C GLN A 133 10.01 -7.82 -15.64
N LYS A 134 10.60 -6.62 -15.56
CA LYS A 134 12.03 -6.47 -15.21
C LYS A 134 12.33 -6.75 -13.73
N LEU A 135 11.32 -6.71 -12.87
CA LEU A 135 11.38 -7.22 -11.49
C LEU A 135 11.26 -8.76 -11.47
N GLU A 136 10.61 -9.38 -12.47
CA GLU A 136 10.44 -10.84 -12.61
C GLU A 136 11.58 -11.53 -13.42
N ASP A 137 12.05 -10.94 -14.53
CA ASP A 137 12.94 -11.57 -15.55
C ASP A 137 14.45 -11.39 -15.29
N LYS A 138 14.84 -10.76 -14.18
CA LYS A 138 16.24 -10.74 -13.74
C LYS A 138 16.40 -11.50 -12.45
N SER A 139 16.43 -12.84 -12.51
CA SER A 139 17.19 -13.66 -11.53
C SER A 139 17.12 -13.15 -10.07
N HIS A 140 15.91 -12.94 -9.54
CA HIS A 140 15.66 -12.37 -8.21
C HIS A 140 14.67 -13.22 -7.41
N GLU A 141 14.76 -14.55 -7.52
CA GLU A 141 14.30 -15.40 -6.43
C GLU A 141 15.19 -15.14 -5.22
N GLY A 142 14.76 -14.22 -4.35
CA GLY A 142 15.36 -14.02 -3.02
C GLY A 142 15.94 -12.64 -2.70
N ARG A 143 15.87 -11.63 -3.59
CA ARG A 143 16.27 -10.26 -3.23
C ARG A 143 15.15 -9.46 -2.59
N THR A 144 15.51 -8.72 -1.56
CA THR A 144 14.59 -7.92 -0.77
C THR A 144 14.25 -6.61 -1.49
N ILE A 145 12.99 -6.43 -1.88
CA ILE A 145 12.54 -5.24 -2.62
C ILE A 145 12.04 -4.17 -1.64
N LEU A 146 12.68 -3.01 -1.65
CA LEU A 146 12.15 -1.80 -0.99
C LEU A 146 11.25 -1.02 -1.96
N ILE A 147 10.02 -0.78 -1.55
CA ILE A 147 8.99 -0.13 -2.34
C ILE A 147 8.70 1.27 -1.76
N GLY A 148 8.76 2.30 -2.60
CA GLY A 148 8.37 3.66 -2.23
C GLY A 148 8.60 4.68 -3.34
N LYS A 149 7.66 5.60 -3.52
CA LYS A 149 7.74 6.75 -4.43
C LYS A 149 7.83 8.08 -3.67
N ASN A 150 7.48 8.10 -2.39
CA ASN A 150 7.54 9.30 -1.57
C ASN A 150 8.96 9.91 -1.53
N PRO A 151 9.11 11.24 -1.63
CA PRO A 151 10.43 11.89 -1.64
C PRO A 151 11.32 11.55 -0.44
N ARG A 152 10.74 11.41 0.77
CA ARG A 152 11.50 11.02 1.97
C ARG A 152 12.06 9.60 1.85
N MET A 153 11.28 8.69 1.27
CA MET A 153 11.76 7.32 0.99
C MET A 153 12.87 7.32 -0.05
N GLN A 154 12.79 8.17 -1.07
CA GLN A 154 13.85 8.31 -2.07
C GLN A 154 15.17 8.82 -1.47
N GLU A 155 15.11 9.74 -0.50
CA GLU A 155 16.30 10.15 0.27
C GLU A 155 16.85 9.01 1.13
N ILE A 156 15.98 8.23 1.76
CA ILE A 156 16.37 7.04 2.52
C ILE A 156 17.05 6.01 1.62
N PHE A 157 16.54 5.77 0.41
CA PHE A 157 17.16 4.86 -0.55
C PHE A 157 18.57 5.32 -0.97
N LYS A 158 18.77 6.62 -1.16
CA LYS A 158 20.12 7.18 -1.41
C LYS A 158 21.06 6.95 -0.23
N LYS A 159 20.58 7.17 1.00
CA LYS A 159 21.37 6.90 2.22
C LYS A 159 21.72 5.42 2.35
N ILE A 160 20.78 4.52 2.08
CA ILE A 160 21.00 3.06 2.06
C ILE A 160 22.10 2.70 1.05
N GLY A 161 22.05 3.27 -0.15
CA GLY A 161 23.08 3.07 -1.18
C GLY A 161 24.48 3.43 -0.68
N VAL A 162 24.65 4.60 -0.07
CA VAL A 162 25.95 5.01 0.50
C VAL A 162 26.37 4.09 1.65
N LEU A 163 25.44 3.76 2.55
CA LEU A 163 25.74 2.96 3.75
C LEU A 163 26.08 1.51 3.44
N SER A 164 25.51 0.94 2.38
CA SER A 164 25.82 -0.43 1.95
C SER A 164 27.32 -0.64 1.72
N THR A 165 27.98 0.35 1.13
CA THR A 165 29.43 0.36 0.82
C THR A 165 30.33 0.88 1.95
N SER A 166 29.77 1.32 3.08
CA SER A 166 30.57 1.80 4.21
C SER A 166 31.40 0.67 4.84
N PRO A 167 32.42 0.96 5.66
CA PRO A 167 33.13 -0.06 6.42
C PRO A 167 32.20 -0.82 7.38
N ASN A 168 32.49 -2.10 7.65
CA ASN A 168 31.71 -2.92 8.62
C ASN A 168 31.81 -2.41 10.07
N THR A 169 32.75 -1.50 10.36
CA THR A 169 32.91 -0.85 11.66
C THR A 169 31.89 0.27 11.90
N THR A 170 31.19 0.74 10.86
CA THR A 170 30.16 1.76 10.99
C THR A 170 28.86 1.13 11.46
N ASN A 171 28.44 1.47 12.68
CA ASN A 171 27.15 1.06 13.22
C ASN A 171 26.02 1.88 12.60
N ILE A 172 24.93 1.20 12.26
CA ILE A 172 23.73 1.82 11.68
C ILE A 172 22.56 1.61 12.64
N LEU A 173 21.88 2.70 12.98
CA LEU A 173 20.67 2.69 13.79
C LEU A 173 19.45 3.01 12.92
N ILE A 174 18.49 2.10 12.87
CA ILE A 174 17.24 2.24 12.13
C ILE A 174 16.12 2.57 13.13
N LEU A 175 15.56 3.76 13.00
CA LEU A 175 14.47 4.25 13.82
C LEU A 175 13.17 4.18 13.03
N GLY A 176 12.07 3.85 13.70
CA GLY A 176 10.75 3.88 13.08
C GLY A 176 9.73 3.05 13.85
N GLU A 177 8.46 3.41 13.69
CA GLU A 177 7.36 2.69 14.32
C GLU A 177 7.34 1.20 13.92
N THR A 178 6.69 0.39 14.73
CA THR A 178 6.48 -1.03 14.45
C THR A 178 5.79 -1.20 13.09
N GLY A 179 6.32 -2.10 12.26
CA GLY A 179 5.76 -2.38 10.93
C GLY A 179 6.14 -1.39 9.82
N THR A 180 7.05 -0.44 10.05
CA THR A 180 7.53 0.50 9.01
C THR A 180 8.52 -0.10 7.99
N GLY A 181 9.04 -1.30 8.27
CA GLY A 181 10.01 -1.99 7.40
C GLY A 181 11.47 -1.92 7.87
N LYS A 182 11.74 -1.76 9.17
CA LYS A 182 13.11 -1.65 9.73
C LYS A 182 14.02 -2.82 9.34
N GLU A 183 13.54 -4.06 9.51
CA GLU A 183 14.29 -5.27 9.13
C GLU A 183 14.54 -5.33 7.63
N LEU A 184 13.56 -4.94 6.81
CA LEU A 184 13.66 -4.90 5.36
C LEU A 184 14.81 -3.98 4.91
N VAL A 185 14.92 -2.81 5.55
CA VAL A 185 16.02 -1.87 5.31
C VAL A 185 17.37 -2.47 5.71
N ALA A 186 17.46 -3.09 6.88
CA ALA A 186 18.70 -3.73 7.33
C ALA A 186 19.17 -4.81 6.34
N ARG A 187 18.22 -5.60 5.84
CA ARG A 187 18.46 -6.66 4.85
C ARG A 187 18.93 -6.09 3.52
N VAL A 188 18.30 -5.02 3.01
CA VAL A 188 18.76 -4.37 1.77
C VAL A 188 20.16 -3.77 1.92
N ILE A 189 20.49 -3.16 3.07
CA ILE A 189 21.85 -2.65 3.33
C ILE A 189 22.88 -3.77 3.25
N HIS A 190 22.55 -4.96 3.77
CA HIS A 190 23.40 -6.13 3.72
C HIS A 190 23.53 -6.69 2.29
N GLU A 191 22.40 -6.96 1.61
CA GLU A 191 22.36 -7.50 0.24
C GLU A 191 23.00 -6.58 -0.80
N SER A 192 23.07 -5.28 -0.53
CA SER A 192 23.71 -4.29 -1.41
C SER A 192 25.19 -4.04 -1.08
N GLY A 193 25.70 -4.63 0.00
CA GLY A 193 27.05 -4.40 0.50
C GLY A 193 28.11 -5.36 -0.10
N PRO A 194 29.40 -5.15 0.22
CA PRO A 194 30.49 -5.99 -0.28
C PRO A 194 30.45 -7.43 0.26
N ASN A 195 29.78 -7.65 1.40
CA ASN A 195 29.67 -8.94 2.08
C ASN A 195 28.24 -9.51 1.93
N ALA A 196 27.59 -9.30 0.79
CA ALA A 196 26.21 -9.76 0.55
C ALA A 196 26.06 -11.29 0.53
N ASP A 197 27.13 -12.03 0.23
CA ASP A 197 27.16 -13.50 0.24
C ASP A 197 27.40 -14.09 1.65
N GLU A 198 27.72 -13.25 2.63
CA GLU A 198 27.93 -13.65 4.03
C GLU A 198 26.60 -13.72 4.81
N PRO A 199 26.54 -14.36 5.98
CA PRO A 199 25.30 -14.49 6.73
C PRO A 199 24.67 -13.16 7.17
N PHE A 200 23.37 -13.01 6.92
CA PHE A 200 22.51 -12.04 7.61
C PHE A 200 21.83 -12.71 8.80
N VAL A 201 22.28 -12.38 10.01
CA VAL A 201 21.75 -12.95 11.26
C VAL A 201 20.88 -11.90 11.95
N ALA A 202 19.59 -12.17 12.09
CA ALA A 202 18.67 -11.32 12.82
C ALA A 202 18.33 -11.91 14.20
N ILE A 203 18.19 -11.04 15.20
CA ILE A 203 17.69 -11.40 16.51
C ILE A 203 16.82 -10.25 17.05
N ASN A 204 15.66 -10.60 17.60
CA ASN A 204 14.77 -9.66 18.25
C ASN A 204 14.99 -9.70 19.76
N CYS A 205 15.30 -8.54 20.35
CA CYS A 205 15.68 -8.43 21.76
C CYS A 205 14.49 -8.53 22.75
N THR A 206 13.24 -8.54 22.26
CA THR A 206 12.03 -8.60 23.10
C THR A 206 11.49 -10.02 23.32
N VAL A 207 11.86 -10.97 22.45
CA VAL A 207 11.16 -12.27 22.35
C VAL A 207 11.66 -13.29 23.38
N LEU A 208 12.85 -13.08 23.94
CA LEU A 208 13.52 -14.04 24.82
C LEU A 208 13.70 -13.51 26.24
N PRO A 209 13.56 -14.36 27.28
CA PRO A 209 14.03 -14.06 28.62
C PRO A 209 15.51 -13.67 28.62
N GLU A 210 15.92 -12.80 29.53
CA GLU A 210 17.27 -12.20 29.58
C GLU A 210 18.41 -13.23 29.47
N THR A 211 18.35 -14.31 30.24
CA THR A 211 19.39 -15.36 30.23
C THR A 211 19.47 -16.13 28.92
N LEU A 212 18.32 -16.34 28.25
CA LEU A 212 18.27 -16.98 26.94
C LEU A 212 18.72 -16.04 25.84
N LEU A 213 18.36 -14.75 25.92
CA LEU A 213 18.84 -13.72 24.99
C LEU A 213 20.36 -13.59 25.05
N GLU A 214 20.93 -13.60 26.26
CA GLU A 214 22.36 -13.59 26.47
C GLU A 214 23.06 -14.79 25.80
N SER A 215 22.55 -15.99 26.07
CA SER A 215 23.07 -17.24 25.51
C SER A 215 22.93 -17.30 23.99
N GLU A 216 21.83 -16.78 23.41
CA GLU A 216 21.67 -16.67 21.96
C GLU A 216 22.65 -15.68 21.35
N LEU A 217 22.84 -14.49 21.94
CA LEU A 217 23.74 -13.47 21.41
C LEU A 217 25.21 -13.91 21.45
N PHE A 218 25.67 -14.32 22.63
CA PHE A 218 27.10 -14.55 22.91
C PHE A 218 27.52 -16.02 22.76
N GLY A 219 26.58 -16.95 22.81
CA GLY A 219 26.88 -18.37 22.89
C GLY A 219 27.31 -18.79 24.30
N HIS A 220 27.49 -20.09 24.49
CA HIS A 220 27.91 -20.65 25.77
C HIS A 220 28.81 -21.87 25.61
N GLU A 221 29.66 -22.09 26.60
CA GLU A 221 30.38 -23.35 26.76
C GLU A 221 29.56 -24.36 27.58
N LYS A 222 29.91 -25.64 27.44
CA LYS A 222 29.35 -26.71 28.26
C LYS A 222 29.55 -26.39 29.74
N GLY A 223 28.46 -26.41 30.51
CA GLY A 223 28.47 -26.14 31.95
C GLY A 223 28.43 -24.66 32.34
N ALA A 224 28.23 -23.72 31.40
CA ALA A 224 28.17 -22.29 31.70
C ALA A 224 27.00 -21.89 32.62
N PHE A 225 25.89 -22.63 32.57
CA PHE A 225 24.71 -22.48 33.45
C PHE A 225 23.99 -23.82 33.59
N THR A 226 23.01 -23.91 34.50
CA THR A 226 22.18 -25.10 34.70
C THR A 226 21.39 -25.43 33.42
N GLY A 227 21.68 -26.59 32.80
CA GLY A 227 21.09 -27.02 31.53
C GLY A 227 21.97 -26.77 30.29
N ALA A 228 23.18 -26.23 30.46
CA ALA A 228 24.16 -26.06 29.37
C ALA A 228 24.91 -27.39 29.08
N ASP A 229 24.21 -28.40 28.58
CA ASP A 229 24.76 -29.76 28.38
C ASP A 229 25.80 -29.84 27.24
N ARG A 230 25.80 -28.87 26.33
CA ARG A 230 26.70 -28.76 25.17
C ARG A 230 27.10 -27.30 24.95
N SER A 231 28.26 -27.08 24.35
CA SER A 231 28.65 -25.75 23.87
C SER A 231 27.81 -25.37 22.64
N LYS A 232 27.48 -24.08 22.51
CA LYS A 232 26.69 -23.53 21.39
C LYS A 232 27.25 -22.18 20.95
N PRO A 233 27.50 -21.96 19.65
CA PRO A 233 27.91 -20.65 19.14
C PRO A 233 26.77 -19.63 19.22
N GLY A 234 27.11 -18.38 19.52
CA GLY A 234 26.16 -17.26 19.58
C GLY A 234 25.92 -16.59 18.24
N LYS A 235 24.94 -15.68 18.17
CA LYS A 235 24.62 -14.90 16.97
C LYS A 235 25.78 -14.01 16.50
N PHE A 236 26.58 -13.46 17.43
CA PHE A 236 27.78 -12.70 17.05
C PHE A 236 28.78 -13.55 16.27
N GLU A 237 28.93 -14.82 16.65
CA GLU A 237 29.83 -15.76 15.99
C GLU A 237 29.24 -16.25 14.67
N LEU A 238 27.94 -16.61 14.66
CA LEU A 238 27.22 -17.08 13.47
C LEU A 238 27.12 -16.01 12.37
N ALA A 239 27.20 -14.73 12.71
CA ALA A 239 27.21 -13.65 11.74
C ALA A 239 28.51 -13.57 10.93
N GLY A 240 29.61 -14.16 11.41
CA GLY A 240 30.89 -14.19 10.70
C GLY A 240 31.33 -12.80 10.22
N LYS A 241 31.56 -12.67 8.91
CA LYS A 241 31.90 -11.39 8.24
C LYS A 241 30.67 -10.65 7.70
N GLY A 242 29.47 -11.21 7.87
CA GLY A 242 28.23 -10.67 7.34
C GLY A 242 27.67 -9.55 8.20
N THR A 243 26.41 -9.70 8.60
CA THR A 243 25.69 -8.66 9.34
C THR A 243 24.87 -9.26 10.47
N LEU A 244 25.02 -8.70 11.66
CA LEU A 244 24.13 -8.96 12.79
C LEU A 244 23.13 -7.81 12.93
N PHE A 245 21.86 -8.14 12.78
CA PHE A 245 20.73 -7.24 12.95
C PHE A 245 20.10 -7.43 14.34
N LEU A 246 20.17 -6.38 15.15
CA LEU A 246 19.58 -6.31 16.49
C LEU A 246 18.25 -5.56 16.42
N ASP A 247 17.15 -6.29 16.35
CA ASP A 247 15.81 -5.70 16.33
C ASP A 247 15.33 -5.39 17.75
N GLU A 248 14.60 -4.27 17.86
CA GLU A 248 14.08 -3.72 19.12
C GLU A 248 15.14 -3.58 20.23
N VAL A 249 16.30 -3.01 19.89
CA VAL A 249 17.41 -2.79 20.84
C VAL A 249 17.04 -1.93 22.04
N GLY A 250 16.02 -1.06 21.90
CA GLY A 250 15.54 -0.20 22.99
C GLY A 250 14.96 -0.97 24.17
N ASP A 251 14.50 -2.19 23.95
CA ASP A 251 13.94 -3.10 24.96
C ASP A 251 14.98 -4.04 25.57
N MET A 252 16.27 -3.88 25.21
CA MET A 252 17.33 -4.75 25.72
C MET A 252 17.53 -4.55 27.23
N PRO A 253 17.61 -5.63 28.04
CA PRO A 253 17.92 -5.54 29.47
C PRO A 253 19.24 -4.81 29.76
N GLU A 254 19.30 -4.05 30.87
CA GLU A 254 20.45 -3.19 31.21
C GLU A 254 21.79 -3.96 31.30
N ALA A 255 21.77 -5.20 31.81
CA ALA A 255 22.96 -6.04 31.91
C ALA A 255 23.55 -6.35 30.51
N LEU A 256 22.67 -6.60 29.53
CA LEU A 256 23.06 -6.87 28.15
C LEU A 256 23.50 -5.60 27.42
N GLN A 257 22.92 -4.44 27.74
CA GLN A 257 23.38 -3.16 27.21
C GLN A 257 24.86 -2.91 27.53
N LYS A 258 25.32 -3.23 28.76
CA LYS A 258 26.73 -3.11 29.16
C LYS A 258 27.64 -4.03 28.35
N LYS A 259 27.22 -5.28 28.13
CA LYS A 259 27.98 -6.25 27.32
C LYS A 259 28.03 -5.83 25.85
N LEU A 260 26.91 -5.40 25.28
CA LEU A 260 26.84 -4.90 23.90
C LEU A 260 27.74 -3.69 23.69
N LEU A 261 27.76 -2.74 24.65
CA LEU A 261 28.67 -1.60 24.60
C LEU A 261 30.14 -2.04 24.50
N ARG A 262 30.55 -3.00 25.35
CA ARG A 262 31.92 -3.55 25.35
C ARG A 262 32.26 -4.19 24.00
N VAL A 263 31.33 -4.96 23.43
CA VAL A 263 31.48 -5.58 22.10
C VAL A 263 31.67 -4.55 21.00
N ILE A 264 30.89 -3.48 21.01
CA ILE A 264 30.99 -2.40 20.03
C ILE A 264 32.33 -1.66 20.14
N GLN A 265 32.81 -1.43 21.37
CA GLN A 265 34.04 -0.69 21.63
C GLN A 265 35.31 -1.52 21.35
N GLU A 266 35.37 -2.74 21.89
CA GLU A 266 36.55 -3.61 21.80
C GLU A 266 36.58 -4.42 20.49
N ARG A 267 35.43 -4.53 19.79
CA ARG A 267 35.25 -5.37 18.59
C ARG A 267 35.63 -6.82 18.86
N CYS A 268 35.36 -7.31 20.06
CA CYS A 268 35.47 -8.71 20.46
C CYS A 268 34.43 -9.04 21.53
N PHE A 269 34.20 -10.32 21.75
CA PHE A 269 33.25 -10.83 22.73
C PHE A 269 33.71 -12.18 23.29
N GLU A 270 33.06 -12.67 24.34
CA GLU A 270 33.36 -13.94 24.99
C GLU A 270 32.08 -14.78 25.08
N ARG A 271 32.20 -16.10 24.95
CA ARG A 271 31.09 -17.02 25.24
C ARG A 271 30.83 -17.07 26.74
N LEU A 272 29.58 -17.35 27.13
CA LEU A 272 29.26 -17.60 28.53
C LEU A 272 30.07 -18.78 29.07
N GLY A 273 30.73 -18.58 30.21
CA GLY A 273 31.59 -19.59 30.83
C GLY A 273 32.97 -19.75 30.18
N SER A 274 33.35 -18.86 29.25
CA SER A 274 34.68 -18.83 28.63
C SER A 274 35.36 -17.48 28.85
N ASN A 275 36.70 -17.51 28.93
CA ASN A 275 37.54 -16.30 28.92
C ASN A 275 38.24 -16.11 27.57
N GLN A 276 37.87 -16.90 26.56
CA GLN A 276 38.43 -16.78 25.22
C GLN A 276 37.76 -15.63 24.49
N SER A 277 38.54 -14.60 24.18
CA SER A 277 38.10 -13.47 23.36
C SER A 277 37.99 -13.87 21.88
N ILE A 278 36.85 -13.57 21.28
CA ILE A 278 36.48 -13.86 19.88
C ILE A 278 36.30 -12.51 19.16
N PRO A 279 36.98 -12.25 18.02
CA PRO A 279 36.83 -11.00 17.29
C PRO A 279 35.44 -10.88 16.63
N LEU A 280 34.89 -9.66 16.62
CA LEU A 280 33.65 -9.32 15.91
C LEU A 280 33.98 -8.71 14.54
N GLU A 281 33.86 -9.51 13.49
CA GLU A 281 34.07 -9.08 12.10
C GLU A 281 32.79 -8.55 11.43
N ALA A 282 31.62 -9.01 11.90
CA ALA A 282 30.33 -8.63 11.37
C ALA A 282 30.04 -7.12 11.50
N ARG A 283 29.26 -6.61 10.55
CA ARG A 283 28.59 -5.30 10.67
C ARG A 283 27.46 -5.40 11.68
N LEU A 284 27.30 -4.38 12.51
CA LEU A 284 26.16 -4.24 13.41
C LEU A 284 25.14 -3.25 12.85
N ILE A 285 23.90 -3.70 12.72
CA ILE A 285 22.75 -2.85 12.44
C ILE A 285 21.75 -3.03 13.58
N ALA A 286 21.34 -1.94 14.22
CA ALA A 286 20.35 -1.97 15.28
C ALA A 286 19.06 -1.29 14.82
N ALA A 287 17.91 -1.74 15.32
CA ALA A 287 16.62 -1.13 15.08
C ALA A 287 15.83 -0.95 16.37
N THR A 288 14.97 0.05 16.43
CA THR A 288 14.04 0.25 17.55
C THR A 288 12.86 1.11 17.15
N HIS A 289 11.70 0.83 17.75
CA HIS A 289 10.52 1.69 17.72
C HIS A 289 10.50 2.74 18.85
N HIS A 290 11.35 2.58 19.86
CA HIS A 290 11.42 3.53 20.97
C HIS A 290 12.17 4.82 20.59
N ASN A 291 11.74 5.91 21.20
CA ASN A 291 12.56 7.11 21.25
C ASN A 291 13.71 6.91 22.25
N LEU A 292 14.90 6.58 21.75
CA LEU A 292 16.06 6.30 22.61
C LEU A 292 16.51 7.53 23.41
N SER A 293 16.30 8.77 22.92
CA SER A 293 16.64 9.95 23.72
C SER A 293 15.80 10.03 25.00
N ASP A 294 14.52 9.68 24.90
CA ASP A 294 13.61 9.68 26.04
C ASP A 294 13.91 8.50 26.98
N ALA A 295 14.30 7.35 26.41
CA ALA A 295 14.72 6.18 27.18
C ALA A 295 16.00 6.45 28.00
N VAL A 296 16.94 7.22 27.44
CA VAL A 296 18.12 7.70 28.16
C VAL A 296 17.73 8.62 29.32
N GLN A 297 16.85 9.60 29.07
CA GLN A 297 16.37 10.50 30.12
C GLN A 297 15.63 9.78 31.26
N LYS A 298 14.92 8.68 30.94
CA LYS A 298 14.22 7.83 31.91
C LYS A 298 15.14 6.82 32.62
N GLY A 299 16.41 6.71 32.22
CA GLY A 299 17.37 5.76 32.77
C GLY A 299 17.13 4.30 32.36
N THR A 300 16.25 4.04 31.39
CA THR A 300 15.96 2.68 30.88
C THR A 300 16.91 2.26 29.76
N PHE A 301 17.63 3.21 29.16
CA PHE A 301 18.65 2.96 28.16
C PHE A 301 19.94 3.72 28.49
N ARG A 302 21.09 3.08 28.31
CA ARG A 302 22.37 3.72 28.64
C ARG A 302 22.77 4.75 27.60
N GLU A 303 23.18 5.92 28.09
CA GLU A 303 23.63 7.04 27.25
C GLU A 303 24.89 6.69 26.43
N ASP A 304 25.86 6.00 27.03
CA ASP A 304 27.10 5.60 26.37
C ASP A 304 26.88 4.63 25.20
N LEU A 305 25.95 3.67 25.36
CA LEU A 305 25.52 2.77 24.29
C LEU A 305 24.77 3.50 23.19
N TYR A 306 23.88 4.43 23.55
CA TYR A 306 23.14 5.22 22.57
C TYR A 306 24.08 5.96 21.61
N TYR A 307 25.10 6.66 22.12
CA TYR A 307 26.05 7.36 21.26
C TYR A 307 26.89 6.42 20.39
N ARG A 308 27.17 5.19 20.84
CA ARG A 308 27.93 4.19 20.07
C ARG A 308 27.10 3.48 18.99
N LEU A 309 25.80 3.35 19.20
CA LEU A 309 24.88 2.82 18.18
C LEU A 309 24.49 3.90 17.16
N ASN A 310 24.26 5.13 17.63
CA ASN A 310 23.78 6.25 16.83
C ASN A 310 24.90 6.98 16.06
N VAL A 311 25.75 6.22 15.35
CA VAL A 311 26.79 6.79 14.47
C VAL A 311 26.15 7.27 13.16
N VAL A 312 25.30 6.44 12.57
CA VAL A 312 24.44 6.83 11.44
C VAL A 312 23.01 6.37 11.71
N ALA A 313 22.07 7.31 11.65
CA ALA A 313 20.64 7.04 11.82
C ALA A 313 19.87 7.06 10.49
N ILE A 314 19.00 6.06 10.30
CA ILE A 314 17.96 6.04 9.28
C ILE A 314 16.62 6.12 9.99
N ASN A 315 15.88 7.21 9.80
CA ASN A 315 14.54 7.37 10.37
C ASN A 315 13.48 7.02 9.32
N LEU A 316 12.73 5.95 9.54
CA LEU A 316 11.65 5.51 8.67
C LEU A 316 10.35 6.23 9.00
N PRO A 317 9.74 6.94 8.04
CA PRO A 317 8.46 7.58 8.27
C PRO A 317 7.34 6.54 8.39
N PRO A 318 6.36 6.79 9.28
CA PRO A 318 5.16 5.97 9.36
C PRO A 318 4.35 6.05 8.05
N LEU A 319 3.56 5.03 7.76
CA LEU A 319 2.82 4.91 6.49
C LEU A 319 1.85 6.07 6.26
N ARG A 320 1.25 6.61 7.33
CA ARG A 320 0.39 7.82 7.28
C ARG A 320 1.09 9.08 6.76
N GLU A 321 2.42 9.18 6.89
CA GLU A 321 3.21 10.30 6.35
C GLU A 321 3.67 10.06 4.91
N ARG A 322 3.41 8.88 4.35
CA ARG A 322 3.76 8.47 2.99
C ARG A 322 2.61 7.71 2.32
N LYS A 323 1.39 8.26 2.39
CA LYS A 323 0.17 7.65 1.81
C LYS A 323 0.28 7.42 0.29
N GLU A 324 1.14 8.17 -0.39
CA GLU A 324 1.49 7.99 -1.82
C GLU A 324 2.10 6.62 -2.15
N ASP A 325 2.68 5.94 -1.15
CA ASP A 325 3.27 4.61 -1.32
C ASP A 325 2.21 3.49 -1.23
N ILE A 326 1.03 3.78 -0.67
CA ILE A 326 -0.03 2.78 -0.41
C ILE A 326 -0.47 2.08 -1.70
N PRO A 327 -0.78 2.76 -2.83
CA PRO A 327 -1.22 2.07 -4.04
C PRO A 327 -0.18 1.08 -4.57
N LEU A 328 1.10 1.44 -4.47
CA LEU A 328 2.21 0.61 -4.94
C LEU A 328 2.41 -0.61 -4.03
N LEU A 329 2.39 -0.40 -2.70
CA LEU A 329 2.48 -1.47 -1.71
C LEU A 329 1.28 -2.42 -1.80
N ALA A 330 0.06 -1.90 -1.91
CA ALA A 330 -1.16 -2.68 -2.03
C ALA A 330 -1.15 -3.56 -3.28
N THR A 331 -0.73 -3.00 -4.42
CA THR A 331 -0.59 -3.76 -5.68
C THR A 331 0.47 -4.86 -5.56
N TYR A 332 1.60 -4.56 -4.92
CA TYR A 332 2.64 -5.56 -4.69
C TYR A 332 2.15 -6.72 -3.81
N PHE A 333 1.48 -6.42 -2.69
CA PHE A 333 0.92 -7.47 -1.84
C PHE A 333 -0.19 -8.25 -2.53
N LEU A 334 -1.02 -7.60 -3.36
CA LEU A 334 -2.04 -8.28 -4.15
C LEU A 334 -1.42 -9.34 -5.05
N GLN A 335 -0.36 -8.99 -5.78
CA GLN A 335 0.36 -9.92 -6.65
C GLN A 335 1.01 -11.05 -5.84
N LYS A 336 1.77 -10.70 -4.80
CA LYS A 336 2.45 -11.65 -3.90
C LYS A 336 1.48 -12.70 -3.35
N TYR A 337 0.32 -12.30 -2.86
CA TYR A 337 -0.66 -13.22 -2.26
C TYR A 337 -1.57 -13.88 -3.29
N GLY A 338 -1.85 -13.22 -4.41
CA GLY A 338 -2.57 -13.82 -5.54
C GLY A 338 -1.82 -15.04 -6.07
N GLU A 339 -0.52 -14.90 -6.33
CA GLU A 339 0.34 -16.01 -6.75
C GLU A 339 0.46 -17.08 -5.67
N ARG A 340 0.78 -16.68 -4.43
CA ARG A 340 0.97 -17.62 -3.31
C ARG A 340 -0.27 -18.47 -3.03
N PHE A 341 -1.47 -17.90 -3.20
CA PHE A 341 -2.74 -18.62 -2.98
C PHE A 341 -3.32 -19.22 -4.26
N GLY A 342 -2.65 -19.06 -5.42
CA GLY A 342 -3.13 -19.55 -6.71
C GLY A 342 -4.45 -18.90 -7.15
N LYS A 343 -4.71 -17.66 -6.74
CA LYS A 343 -5.93 -16.91 -7.07
C LYS A 343 -5.68 -15.92 -8.20
N LYS A 344 -6.63 -15.83 -9.14
CA LYS A 344 -6.62 -14.86 -10.25
C LYS A 344 -7.18 -13.50 -9.84
N ILE A 345 -6.74 -12.98 -8.69
CA ILE A 345 -7.10 -11.64 -8.23
C ILE A 345 -6.00 -10.68 -8.68
N ASN A 346 -6.34 -9.74 -9.56
CA ASN A 346 -5.35 -8.86 -10.18
C ASN A 346 -5.71 -7.37 -10.08
N GLN A 347 -6.83 -7.03 -9.47
CA GLN A 347 -7.30 -5.64 -9.37
C GLN A 347 -7.82 -5.30 -7.97
N ILE A 348 -7.65 -4.04 -7.60
CA ILE A 348 -8.31 -3.38 -6.48
C ILE A 348 -9.21 -2.31 -7.09
N ASP A 349 -10.50 -2.34 -6.76
CA ASP A 349 -11.49 -1.35 -7.18
C ASP A 349 -11.06 0.07 -6.73
N PRO A 350 -11.20 1.12 -7.56
CA PRO A 350 -11.01 2.51 -7.15
C PRO A 350 -11.59 2.87 -5.77
N GLU A 351 -12.82 2.46 -5.45
CA GLU A 351 -13.43 2.78 -4.14
C GLU A 351 -12.70 2.08 -2.98
N ALA A 352 -12.21 0.86 -3.22
CA ALA A 352 -11.42 0.12 -2.26
C ALA A 352 -10.02 0.73 -2.09
N MET A 353 -9.43 1.27 -3.17
CA MET A 353 -8.16 1.98 -3.10
C MET A 353 -8.28 3.29 -2.32
N GLU A 354 -9.35 4.06 -2.52
CA GLU A 354 -9.62 5.27 -1.73
C GLU A 354 -9.76 4.94 -0.24
N LEU A 355 -10.46 3.85 0.11
CA LEU A 355 -10.54 3.34 1.47
C LEU A 355 -9.16 3.07 2.06
N LEU A 356 -8.34 2.29 1.34
CA LEU A 356 -6.98 1.98 1.74
C LEU A 356 -6.14 3.25 1.92
N MET A 357 -6.28 4.25 1.06
CA MET A 357 -5.52 5.51 1.19
C MET A 357 -6.00 6.37 2.37
N SER A 358 -7.27 6.28 2.76
CA SER A 358 -7.83 7.07 3.87
C SER A 358 -7.35 6.65 5.25
N TRP A 359 -7.06 5.35 5.45
CA TRP A 359 -6.67 4.79 6.75
C TRP A 359 -5.29 5.27 7.21
N ASP A 360 -5.08 5.35 8.52
CA ASP A 360 -3.84 5.87 9.12
C ASP A 360 -2.79 4.81 9.45
N TYR A 361 -3.16 3.52 9.36
CA TYR A 361 -2.26 2.38 9.55
C TYR A 361 -1.39 2.46 10.82
N PRO A 362 -1.96 2.34 12.04
CA PRO A 362 -1.18 2.25 13.28
C PRO A 362 -0.15 1.10 13.27
N GLY A 363 -0.40 0.01 12.56
CA GLY A 363 0.55 -1.09 12.33
C GLY A 363 1.39 -0.95 11.05
N ASN A 364 1.34 0.21 10.40
CA ASN A 364 2.13 0.59 9.23
C ASN A 364 2.02 -0.42 8.07
N ILE A 365 3.13 -0.75 7.39
CA ILE A 365 3.15 -1.63 6.22
C ILE A 365 2.69 -3.04 6.60
N ARG A 366 3.01 -3.51 7.82
CA ARG A 366 2.59 -4.84 8.30
C ARG A 366 1.06 -4.95 8.39
N GLU A 367 0.39 -3.89 8.82
CA GLU A 367 -1.08 -3.85 8.83
C GLU A 367 -1.64 -3.85 7.41
N LEU A 368 -1.09 -3.04 6.49
CA LEU A 368 -1.49 -3.06 5.08
C LEU A 368 -1.30 -4.44 4.45
N GLU A 369 -0.15 -5.08 4.68
CA GLU A 369 0.14 -6.43 4.20
C GLU A 369 -0.89 -7.44 4.70
N ASN A 370 -1.18 -7.44 6.00
CA ASN A 370 -2.18 -8.32 6.61
C ASN A 370 -3.59 -8.09 6.07
N LEU A 371 -3.96 -6.83 5.82
CA LEU A 371 -5.27 -6.45 5.26
C LEU A 371 -5.42 -6.99 3.83
N ILE A 372 -4.40 -6.80 2.98
CA ILE A 372 -4.42 -7.33 1.61
C ILE A 372 -4.38 -8.86 1.63
N GLU A 373 -3.51 -9.49 2.44
CA GLU A 373 -3.43 -10.95 2.57
C GLU A 373 -4.80 -11.55 2.92
N ARG A 374 -5.46 -10.98 3.94
CA ARG A 374 -6.80 -11.41 4.36
C ARG A 374 -7.83 -11.20 3.26
N ALA A 375 -7.82 -10.06 2.59
CA ALA A 375 -8.75 -9.76 1.51
C ALA A 375 -8.59 -10.77 0.36
N VAL A 376 -7.37 -11.03 -0.08
CA VAL A 376 -7.07 -12.04 -1.11
C VAL A 376 -7.49 -13.44 -0.65
N ALA A 377 -7.22 -13.82 0.60
CA ALA A 377 -7.60 -15.14 1.13
C ALA A 377 -9.11 -15.38 1.13
N LEU A 378 -9.92 -14.36 1.39
CA LEU A 378 -11.39 -14.46 1.49
C LEU A 378 -12.12 -14.19 0.18
N GLU A 379 -11.53 -13.43 -0.73
CA GLU A 379 -12.17 -13.02 -1.97
C GLU A 379 -12.38 -14.21 -2.93
N ARG A 380 -13.53 -14.21 -3.63
CA ARG A 380 -13.89 -15.22 -4.63
C ARG A 380 -13.87 -14.66 -6.05
N GLY A 381 -14.01 -13.35 -6.22
CA GLY A 381 -13.88 -12.67 -7.51
C GLY A 381 -12.43 -12.47 -7.93
N SER A 382 -12.23 -11.73 -9.04
CA SER A 382 -10.91 -11.29 -9.53
C SER A 382 -10.53 -9.88 -9.07
N VAL A 383 -11.42 -9.20 -8.33
CA VAL A 383 -11.28 -7.80 -7.92
C VAL A 383 -11.52 -7.68 -6.41
N LEU A 384 -10.62 -7.02 -5.69
CA LEU A 384 -10.85 -6.61 -4.30
C LEU A 384 -11.74 -5.36 -4.29
N THR A 385 -12.88 -5.45 -3.63
CA THR A 385 -13.85 -4.35 -3.49
C THR A 385 -13.83 -3.80 -2.07
N ARG A 386 -14.59 -2.74 -1.81
CA ARG A 386 -14.73 -2.15 -0.48
C ARG A 386 -15.18 -3.17 0.59
N GLN A 387 -15.98 -4.16 0.18
CA GLN A 387 -16.50 -5.21 1.07
C GLN A 387 -15.43 -6.27 1.42
N SER A 388 -14.34 -6.33 0.67
CA SER A 388 -13.22 -7.25 0.93
C SER A 388 -12.40 -6.83 2.16
N PHE A 389 -12.60 -5.60 2.67
CA PHE A 389 -11.87 -5.03 3.81
C PHE A 389 -12.74 -4.92 5.08
N PRO A 390 -12.13 -4.92 6.29
CA PRO A 390 -12.86 -4.87 7.56
C PRO A 390 -13.79 -3.67 7.69
N LEU A 391 -14.90 -3.86 8.40
CA LEU A 391 -15.90 -2.82 8.64
C LEU A 391 -15.34 -1.59 9.37
N GLU A 392 -14.32 -1.78 10.20
CA GLU A 392 -13.61 -0.71 10.93
C GLU A 392 -12.93 0.29 10.00
N MET A 393 -12.49 -0.16 8.82
CA MET A 393 -12.03 0.75 7.76
C MET A 393 -13.21 1.35 7.01
N ASN A 394 -14.29 0.58 6.81
CA ASN A 394 -15.49 1.00 6.10
C ASN A 394 -16.33 2.05 6.83
N SER A 395 -16.20 2.14 8.15
CA SER A 395 -16.61 3.32 8.87
C SER A 395 -15.68 4.45 8.47
N THR A 396 -16.09 5.23 7.47
CA THR A 396 -16.01 6.68 7.62
C THR A 396 -16.48 6.91 9.04
N THR A 397 -15.62 7.43 9.89
CA THR A 397 -16.01 7.85 11.22
C THR A 397 -17.10 8.90 11.01
N GLU A 398 -18.37 8.47 10.88
CA GLU A 398 -19.40 9.03 11.73
C GLU A 398 -18.85 8.78 13.13
N GLN A 399 -17.95 9.67 13.56
CA GLN A 399 -17.64 9.86 14.95
C GLN A 399 -19.02 9.85 15.59
N LEU A 400 -19.29 8.84 16.41
CA LEU A 400 -20.32 8.99 17.42
C LEU A 400 -20.01 10.38 18.02
N PRO A 401 -20.91 11.34 17.89
CA PRO A 401 -20.66 12.78 18.07
C PRO A 401 -20.62 13.09 19.56
N PHE A 402 -19.81 12.34 20.29
CA PHE A 402 -19.57 12.48 21.70
C PHE A 402 -18.09 12.82 21.89
N ASP A 403 -17.66 13.89 21.23
CA ASP A 403 -16.61 14.75 21.77
C ASP A 403 -17.18 15.49 22.98
N VAL A 404 -17.47 14.74 24.04
CA VAL A 404 -17.62 15.32 25.37
C VAL A 404 -16.26 15.13 26.02
N PRO A 405 -15.56 16.20 26.43
CA PRO A 405 -14.36 16.07 27.26
C PRO A 405 -14.75 15.41 28.59
N ILE A 406 -14.70 14.07 28.64
CA ILE A 406 -15.21 13.26 29.77
C ILE A 406 -14.35 13.46 31.04
N LEU A 407 -13.12 13.97 30.89
CA LEU A 407 -12.10 13.94 31.94
C LEU A 407 -11.88 15.25 32.71
N THR A 408 -12.89 16.11 32.85
CA THR A 408 -12.71 17.35 33.66
C THR A 408 -13.70 17.61 34.79
N LYS A 409 -14.73 16.77 35.05
CA LYS A 409 -15.64 16.96 36.19
C LYS A 409 -16.19 15.64 36.77
N ASN A 410 -16.89 15.75 37.91
CA ASN A 410 -17.50 14.62 38.62
C ASN A 410 -18.37 13.74 37.69
N PHE A 411 -18.44 12.44 37.99
CA PHE A 411 -19.10 11.43 37.17
C PHE A 411 -20.58 11.74 36.86
N GLN A 412 -21.31 12.35 37.80
CA GLN A 412 -22.73 12.67 37.65
C GLN A 412 -22.96 13.77 36.60
N GLU A 413 -22.11 14.80 36.57
CA GLU A 413 -22.18 15.86 35.57
C GLU A 413 -21.76 15.39 34.18
N ALA A 414 -20.70 14.56 34.10
CA ALA A 414 -20.26 13.97 32.84
C ALA A 414 -21.35 13.08 32.23
N LYS A 415 -21.96 12.20 33.04
CA LYS A 415 -23.09 11.35 32.62
C LYS A 415 -24.27 12.18 32.12
N ARG A 416 -24.65 13.24 32.84
CA ARG A 416 -25.77 14.11 32.44
C ARG A 416 -25.53 14.77 31.09
N ARG A 417 -24.32 15.27 30.83
CA ARG A 417 -23.97 15.91 29.54
C ARG A 417 -24.04 14.93 28.37
N VAL A 418 -23.54 13.71 28.54
CA VAL A 418 -23.60 12.68 27.49
C VAL A 418 -25.05 12.31 27.19
N ILE A 419 -25.87 12.10 28.22
CA ILE A 419 -27.30 11.79 28.04
C ILE A 419 -28.02 12.95 27.35
N ASP A 420 -27.76 14.19 27.76
CA ASP A 420 -28.40 15.37 27.16
C ASP A 420 -28.00 15.56 25.68
N ALA A 421 -26.72 15.34 25.34
CA ALA A 421 -26.24 15.39 23.96
C ALA A 421 -26.84 14.27 23.09
N PHE A 422 -26.95 13.06 23.66
CA PHE A 422 -27.58 11.91 23.00
C PHE A 422 -29.05 12.20 22.69
N GLU A 423 -29.82 12.57 23.71
CA GLU A 423 -31.24 12.87 23.57
C GLU A 423 -31.47 13.95 22.53
N LYS A 424 -30.72 15.06 22.57
CA LYS A 424 -30.86 16.16 21.62
C LYS A 424 -30.62 15.71 20.18
N LYS A 425 -29.54 15.00 19.89
CA LYS A 425 -29.22 14.58 18.52
C LYS A 425 -30.18 13.50 18.01
N TYR A 426 -30.52 12.54 18.87
CA TYR A 426 -31.43 11.46 18.53
C TYR A 426 -32.83 11.99 18.15
N LEU A 427 -33.35 12.95 18.92
CA LEU A 427 -34.64 13.60 18.61
C LEU A 427 -34.58 14.40 17.30
N THR A 428 -33.50 15.14 17.05
CA THR A 428 -33.33 15.92 15.82
C THR A 428 -33.32 15.01 14.58
N ARG A 429 -32.52 13.95 14.58
CA ARG A 429 -32.41 13.02 13.43
C ARG A 429 -33.74 12.34 13.14
N LEU A 430 -34.47 11.89 14.17
CA LEU A 430 -35.80 11.31 13.98
C LEU A 430 -36.83 12.31 13.46
N LEU A 431 -36.76 13.58 13.87
CA LEU A 431 -37.66 14.61 13.36
C LEU A 431 -37.32 15.03 11.93
N GLU A 432 -36.04 14.98 11.53
CA GLU A 432 -35.60 15.18 10.14
C GLU A 432 -36.11 14.05 9.24
N GLU A 433 -35.90 12.79 9.64
CA GLU A 433 -36.34 11.60 8.90
C GLU A 433 -37.86 11.51 8.78
N THR A 434 -38.60 12.02 9.77
CA THR A 434 -40.07 12.02 9.78
C THR A 434 -40.71 13.33 9.32
N GLY A 435 -39.93 14.29 8.84
CA GLY A 435 -40.43 15.58 8.34
C GLY A 435 -41.19 16.41 9.40
N GLY A 436 -40.79 16.33 10.66
CA GLY A 436 -41.41 17.04 11.79
C GLY A 436 -42.70 16.41 12.31
N ASN A 437 -43.00 15.15 11.97
CA ASN A 437 -44.14 14.41 12.51
C ASN A 437 -43.81 13.75 13.86
N VAL A 438 -44.11 14.46 14.95
CA VAL A 438 -43.83 14.04 16.33
C VAL A 438 -44.46 12.69 16.71
N SER A 439 -45.66 12.38 16.20
CA SER A 439 -46.31 11.09 16.52
C SER A 439 -45.63 9.93 15.83
N HIS A 440 -45.10 10.16 14.63
CA HIS A 440 -44.35 9.15 13.87
C HIS A 440 -42.96 8.93 14.48
N ALA A 441 -42.25 10.01 14.82
CA ALA A 441 -40.95 9.93 15.50
C ALA A 441 -41.04 9.26 16.89
N ALA A 442 -42.11 9.51 17.65
CA ALA A 442 -42.35 8.84 18.93
C ALA A 442 -42.54 7.31 18.76
N ARG A 443 -43.30 6.89 17.73
CA ARG A 443 -43.50 5.46 17.45
C ARG A 443 -42.20 4.77 17.04
N ILE A 444 -41.38 5.39 16.19
CA ILE A 444 -40.09 4.84 15.75
C ILE A 444 -39.10 4.73 16.91
N SER A 445 -39.07 5.73 17.80
CA SER A 445 -38.22 5.70 19.00
C SER A 445 -38.69 4.73 20.09
N GLY A 446 -39.87 4.12 19.95
CA GLY A 446 -40.47 3.28 20.99
C GLY A 446 -40.93 4.05 22.24
N LEU A 447 -41.00 5.38 22.17
CA LEU A 447 -41.45 6.23 23.27
C LEU A 447 -42.92 6.62 23.11
N GLU A 448 -43.62 6.76 24.24
CA GLU A 448 -44.93 7.40 24.23
C GLU A 448 -44.82 8.86 23.78
N ARG A 449 -45.83 9.33 23.04
CA ARG A 449 -45.85 10.68 22.46
C ARG A 449 -45.62 11.79 23.50
N GLN A 450 -46.16 11.64 24.70
CA GLN A 450 -45.98 12.62 25.79
C GLN A 450 -44.53 12.64 26.30
N SER A 451 -43.89 11.48 26.42
CA SER A 451 -42.48 11.35 26.82
C SER A 451 -41.54 11.95 25.78
N PHE A 452 -41.81 11.70 24.49
CA PHE A 452 -41.07 12.30 23.39
C PHE A 452 -41.19 13.83 23.38
N GLN A 453 -42.40 14.36 23.57
CA GLN A 453 -42.64 15.81 23.68
C GLN A 453 -41.95 16.44 24.89
N ARG A 454 -41.88 15.72 26.01
CA ARG A 454 -41.18 16.18 27.23
C ARG A 454 -39.67 16.30 26.98
N LEU A 455 -39.08 15.35 26.27
CA LEU A 455 -37.67 15.40 25.85
C LEU A 455 -37.41 16.52 24.83
N MET A 456 -38.31 16.73 23.87
CA MET A 456 -38.22 17.88 22.95
C MET A 456 -38.22 19.22 23.70
N LYS A 457 -39.09 19.37 24.70
CA LYS A 457 -39.17 20.58 25.53
C LYS A 457 -37.92 20.77 26.40
N LYS A 458 -37.37 19.68 26.95
CA LYS A 458 -36.11 19.69 27.72
C LYS A 458 -34.94 20.25 26.89
N HIS A 459 -34.91 19.94 25.59
CA HIS A 459 -33.81 20.33 24.69
C HIS A 459 -34.12 21.51 23.76
N ASN A 460 -35.26 22.20 23.96
CA ASN A 460 -35.72 23.33 23.15
C ASN A 460 -35.85 23.01 21.64
N ILE A 461 -36.26 21.78 21.30
CA ILE A 461 -36.47 21.35 19.91
C ILE A 461 -37.94 21.55 19.53
N THR A 462 -38.21 22.25 18.43
CA THR A 462 -39.59 22.48 17.96
C THR A 462 -39.84 21.78 16.63
N SER A 463 -40.94 21.02 16.53
CA SER A 463 -41.29 20.26 15.32
C SER A 463 -41.45 21.11 14.05
N SER A 464 -41.77 22.41 14.18
CA SER A 464 -41.91 23.34 13.06
C SER A 464 -40.61 23.59 12.30
N GLN A 465 -39.45 23.37 12.93
CA GLN A 465 -38.13 23.56 12.31
C GLN A 465 -37.82 22.46 11.26
N PHE A 466 -38.54 21.33 11.30
CA PHE A 466 -38.25 20.14 10.49
C PHE A 466 -39.37 19.80 9.50
N ARG A 467 -40.43 20.61 9.48
CA ARG A 467 -41.47 20.51 8.45
C ARG A 467 -40.97 21.25 7.21
N ARG A 468 -40.79 20.53 6.09
CA ARG A 468 -40.55 21.16 4.79
C ARG A 468 -41.71 22.11 4.48
N LYS A 469 -41.39 23.34 4.07
CA LYS A 469 -42.38 24.30 3.54
C LYS A 469 -43.01 23.77 2.27
#